data_AF-A0A7V2Y0Y8-F1
#
_entry.id   AF-A0A7V2Y0Y8-F1
#
_cell.length_a   1.000
_cell.length_b   1.000
_cell.length_c   1.000
_cell.angle_alpha   90.00
_cell.angle_beta   90.00
_cell.angle_gamma   90.00
#
_symmetry.space_group_name_H-M   'P 1'
#
loop_
_entity.id
_entity.type
_entity.pdbx_description
1 polymer ?
#
loop_
_entity_poly.entity_id
_entity_poly.type
_entity_poly.pdbx_seq_one_letter_code
_entity_poly.pdbx_strand_id
1 'polypeptide(L)'
;MSRAIGWALKHWTRLDVYDYHGLLQLGMGYSVSELKVEPNAWVAGRNLADLRLGDEGIQVLAIRRSTGEFIGAPTGRTYIRRGDTIILYGKVQQLAELDGRQAGETGDLAHQQRVDEVSRSSMDSEQDPRAARRERTA
;
A
#
# COMPACT_ATOMS: atom_id res chain seq x y z
N MET A 1 -3.53 -5.32 -36.58
CA MET A 1 -4.33 -4.11 -36.24
C MET A 1 -3.91 -3.46 -34.90
N SER A 2 -2.62 -3.55 -34.51
CA SER A 2 -2.14 -3.09 -33.19
C SER A 2 -1.09 -1.97 -33.26
N ARG A 3 -0.52 -1.68 -34.45
CA ARG A 3 0.49 -0.62 -34.62
C ARG A 3 -0.08 0.80 -34.57
N ALA A 4 -1.33 0.99 -34.99
CA ALA A 4 -1.99 2.30 -34.97
C ALA A 4 -2.32 2.75 -33.54
N ILE A 5 -2.74 1.82 -32.68
CA ILE A 5 -3.02 2.07 -31.26
C ILE A 5 -1.73 2.50 -30.54
N GLY A 6 -0.60 1.82 -30.82
CA GLY A 6 0.71 2.18 -30.25
C GLY A 6 1.21 3.57 -30.70
N TRP A 7 0.91 3.99 -31.93
CA TRP A 7 1.30 5.31 -32.44
C TRP A 7 0.46 6.44 -31.81
N ALA A 8 -0.85 6.21 -31.63
CA ALA A 8 -1.77 7.16 -31.02
C ALA A 8 -1.46 7.40 -29.52
N LEU A 9 -1.14 6.33 -28.77
CA LEU A 9 -0.79 6.43 -27.35
C LEU A 9 0.51 7.22 -27.11
N LYS A 10 1.47 7.18 -28.06
CA LYS A 10 2.78 7.83 -27.94
C LYS A 10 2.74 9.36 -28.15
N HIS A 11 1.74 9.88 -28.86
CA HIS A 11 1.72 11.29 -29.27
C HIS A 11 0.77 12.16 -28.44
N TRP A 12 -0.16 11.57 -27.69
CA TRP A 12 -1.22 12.33 -26.99
C TRP A 12 -1.14 12.30 -25.47
N THR A 13 -0.47 11.30 -24.90
CA THR A 13 -0.23 11.24 -23.47
C THR A 13 1.24 11.50 -23.22
N ARG A 14 1.59 12.63 -22.58
CA ARG A 14 2.84 12.74 -21.82
C ARG A 14 2.73 11.82 -20.59
N LEU A 15 2.65 10.53 -20.85
CA LEU A 15 2.89 9.51 -19.85
C LEU A 15 4.34 9.12 -20.12
N ASP A 16 5.27 9.77 -19.42
CA ASP A 16 6.61 9.20 -19.26
C ASP A 16 6.40 7.88 -18.53
N VAL A 17 6.15 6.81 -19.29
CA VAL A 17 6.14 5.44 -18.81
C VAL A 17 7.58 5.10 -18.51
N TYR A 18 8.11 5.68 -17.44
CA TYR A 18 9.14 5.01 -16.67
C TYR A 18 8.60 3.63 -16.33
N ASP A 19 9.48 2.63 -16.26
CA ASP A 19 9.09 1.27 -15.88
C ASP A 19 8.68 1.24 -14.39
N TYR A 20 7.51 1.84 -14.09
CA TYR A 20 6.92 1.86 -12.77
C TYR A 20 6.60 0.43 -12.31
N HIS A 21 6.46 -0.52 -13.23
CA HIS A 21 6.29 -1.93 -12.91
C HIS A 21 7.56 -2.49 -12.26
N GLY A 22 8.73 -2.15 -12.80
CA GLY A 22 10.03 -2.44 -12.18
C GLY A 22 10.25 -1.68 -10.87
N LEU A 23 9.96 -0.38 -10.83
CA LEU A 23 10.19 0.47 -9.65
C LEU A 23 9.31 0.08 -8.45
N LEU A 24 8.05 -0.28 -8.69
CA LEU A 24 7.09 -0.68 -7.66
C LEU A 24 7.01 -2.20 -7.48
N GLN A 25 7.93 -2.94 -8.11
CA GLN A 25 8.00 -4.40 -8.04
C GLN A 25 6.65 -5.10 -8.27
N LEU A 26 5.83 -4.58 -9.21
CA LEU A 26 4.47 -5.07 -9.43
C LEU A 26 4.43 -6.55 -9.85
N GLY A 27 5.51 -7.03 -10.49
CA GLY A 27 5.68 -8.44 -10.85
C GLY A 27 6.01 -9.38 -9.68
N MET A 28 6.33 -8.85 -8.50
CA MET A 28 6.73 -9.62 -7.31
C MET A 28 5.63 -9.69 -6.24
N GLY A 29 4.38 -9.40 -6.62
CA GLY A 29 3.23 -9.46 -5.71
C GLY A 29 2.98 -8.20 -4.89
N TYR A 30 3.69 -7.10 -5.18
CA TYR A 30 3.36 -5.76 -4.68
C TYR A 30 2.36 -5.08 -5.62
N SER A 31 1.55 -4.18 -5.08
CA SER A 31 0.61 -3.38 -5.86
C SER A 31 0.36 -2.02 -5.23
N VAL A 32 -0.15 -1.09 -6.04
CA VAL A 32 -0.80 0.13 -5.57
C VAL A 32 -2.31 -0.07 -5.71
N SER A 33 -3.06 0.16 -4.63
CA SER A 33 -4.52 0.02 -4.61
C SER A 33 -5.20 1.26 -4.03
N GLU A 34 -6.43 1.53 -4.48
CA GLU A 34 -7.32 2.49 -3.85
C GLU A 34 -8.26 1.76 -2.88
N LEU A 35 -8.31 2.20 -1.63
CA LEU A 35 -9.25 1.74 -0.61
C LEU A 35 -10.28 2.83 -0.33
N LYS A 36 -11.56 2.54 -0.56
CA LYS A 36 -12.65 3.46 -0.25
C LYS A 36 -13.08 3.28 1.20
N VAL A 37 -13.05 4.37 1.98
CA VAL A 37 -13.32 4.32 3.42
C VAL A 37 -14.83 4.30 3.65
N GLU A 38 -15.38 3.09 3.68
CA GLU A 38 -16.78 2.87 4.05
C GLU A 38 -17.02 3.17 5.54
N PRO A 39 -18.27 3.45 5.96
CA PRO A 39 -18.58 3.85 7.34
C PRO A 39 -18.16 2.86 8.42
N ASN A 40 -18.09 1.56 8.09
CA ASN A 40 -17.69 0.44 8.94
C ASN A 40 -16.27 -0.08 8.64
N ALA A 41 -15.52 0.57 7.76
CA ALA A 41 -14.14 0.20 7.48
C ALA A 41 -13.29 0.36 8.75
N TRP A 42 -12.39 -0.58 9.01
CA TRP A 42 -11.56 -0.58 10.22
C TRP A 42 -10.70 0.68 10.37
N VAL A 43 -10.26 1.24 9.24
CA VAL A 43 -9.44 2.46 9.17
C VAL A 43 -10.22 3.74 9.43
N ALA A 44 -11.56 3.71 9.37
CA ALA A 44 -12.38 4.91 9.46
C ALA A 44 -12.33 5.53 10.86
N GLY A 45 -12.13 6.86 10.92
CA GLY A 45 -12.19 7.60 12.16
C GLY A 45 -10.95 7.46 13.07
N ARG A 46 -9.79 7.12 12.49
CA ARG A 46 -8.52 6.96 13.20
C ARG A 46 -7.42 7.78 12.52
N ASN A 47 -6.36 8.13 13.25
CA ASN A 47 -5.16 8.70 12.64
C ASN A 47 -4.28 7.59 12.08
N LEU A 48 -3.47 7.91 11.05
CA LEU A 48 -2.50 6.96 10.49
C LEU A 48 -1.52 6.40 11.53
N ALA A 49 -1.11 7.20 12.51
CA ALA A 49 -0.22 6.75 13.58
C ALA A 49 -0.85 5.66 14.45
N ASP A 50 -2.17 5.72 14.67
CA ASP A 50 -2.89 4.76 15.51
C ASP A 50 -3.10 3.43 14.77
N LEU A 51 -3.20 3.49 13.44
CA LEU A 51 -3.43 2.32 12.58
C LEU A 51 -2.17 1.48 12.36
N ARG A 52 -0.99 2.10 12.45
CA ARG A 52 0.30 1.42 12.33
C ARG A 52 0.42 0.51 11.09
N LEU A 53 -0.17 0.92 9.97
CA LEU A 53 -0.22 0.12 8.73
C LEU A 53 1.17 -0.28 8.20
N GLY A 54 2.20 0.51 8.50
CA GLY A 54 3.59 0.18 8.16
C GLY A 54 4.08 -1.10 8.82
N ASP A 55 3.61 -1.40 10.04
CA ASP A 55 3.96 -2.63 10.77
C ASP A 55 3.26 -3.86 10.16
N GLU A 56 2.24 -3.64 9.32
CA GLU A 56 1.60 -4.67 8.50
C GLU A 56 2.22 -4.76 7.08
N GLY A 57 3.27 -3.97 6.79
CA GLY A 57 3.89 -3.90 5.46
C GLY A 57 3.09 -3.07 4.44
N ILE A 58 2.19 -2.20 4.89
CA ILE A 58 1.36 -1.33 4.04
C ILE A 58 1.80 0.13 4.19
N GLN A 59 2.14 0.76 3.07
CA GLN A 59 2.48 2.18 3.00
C GLN A 59 1.29 3.00 2.47
N VAL A 60 0.92 4.04 3.21
CA VAL A 60 -0.04 5.05 2.71
C VAL A 60 0.71 6.06 1.85
N LEU A 61 0.30 6.21 0.61
CA LEU A 61 0.92 7.14 -0.34
C LEU A 61 0.18 8.48 -0.37
N ALA A 62 -1.16 8.44 -0.35
CA ALA A 62 -2.00 9.62 -0.42
C ALA A 62 -3.40 9.36 0.11
N ILE A 63 -4.14 10.44 0.39
CA ILE A 63 -5.56 10.42 0.72
C ILE A 63 -6.28 11.44 -0.16
N ARG A 64 -7.32 10.98 -0.86
CA ARG A 64 -8.28 11.82 -1.60
C ARG A 64 -9.52 11.98 -0.75
N ARG A 65 -9.81 13.21 -0.31
CA ARG A 65 -11.01 13.52 0.48
C ARG A 65 -12.25 13.42 -0.39
N SER A 66 -13.39 13.13 0.24
CA SER A 66 -14.70 13.19 -0.42
C SER A 66 -15.05 14.58 -0.99
N THR A 67 -14.43 15.64 -0.46
CA THR A 67 -14.53 17.02 -0.98
C THR A 67 -13.74 17.25 -2.28
N GLY A 68 -12.88 16.31 -2.68
CA GLY A 68 -11.98 16.44 -3.83
C GLY A 68 -10.56 16.90 -3.49
N GLU A 69 -10.29 17.27 -2.22
CA GLU A 69 -8.94 17.62 -1.77
C GLU A 69 -7.99 16.41 -1.85
N PHE A 70 -6.78 16.62 -2.37
CA PHE A 70 -5.73 15.61 -2.44
C PHE A 70 -4.61 15.88 -1.45
N ILE A 71 -4.35 14.92 -0.56
CA ILE A 71 -3.29 14.96 0.43
C ILE A 71 -2.22 13.95 0.01
N GLY A 72 -1.12 14.45 -0.56
CA GLY A 72 0.07 13.64 -0.85
C GLY A 72 0.95 13.46 0.38
N ALA A 73 1.60 12.31 0.51
CA ALA A 73 2.53 11.98 1.60
C ALA A 73 1.97 12.31 3.01
N PRO A 74 0.82 11.71 3.38
CA PRO A 74 0.17 12.01 4.66
C PRO A 74 1.06 11.61 5.84
N THR A 75 1.00 12.39 6.91
CA THR A 75 1.76 12.12 8.14
C THR A 75 0.95 11.27 9.12
N GLY A 76 1.59 10.76 10.18
CA GLY A 76 0.91 10.02 11.25
C GLY A 76 -0.27 10.76 11.90
N ARG A 77 -0.29 12.10 11.87
CA ARG A 77 -1.38 12.94 12.39
C ARG A 77 -2.58 13.06 11.43
N THR A 78 -2.48 12.49 10.24
CA THR A 78 -3.53 12.59 9.23
C THR A 78 -4.68 11.70 9.65
N TYR A 79 -5.82 12.32 9.93
CA TYR A 79 -7.06 11.64 10.30
C TYR A 79 -7.80 11.12 9.06
N ILE A 80 -8.24 9.87 9.09
CA ILE A 80 -9.03 9.25 8.03
C ILE A 80 -10.52 9.50 8.26
N ARG A 81 -11.19 10.03 7.24
CA ARG A 81 -12.63 10.33 7.27
C ARG A 81 -13.41 9.32 6.44
N ARG A 82 -14.66 9.10 6.83
CA ARG A 82 -15.61 8.32 6.01
C ARG A 82 -15.77 8.97 4.65
N GLY A 83 -15.79 8.14 3.60
CA GLY A 83 -15.89 8.58 2.21
C GLY A 83 -14.57 9.03 1.58
N ASP A 84 -13.46 9.04 2.33
CA ASP A 84 -12.14 9.22 1.75
C ASP A 84 -11.80 8.04 0.82
N THR A 85 -10.87 8.27 -0.12
CA THR A 85 -10.17 7.21 -0.82
C THR A 85 -8.69 7.26 -0.44
N ILE A 86 -8.17 6.15 0.05
CA ILE A 86 -6.76 6.02 0.47
C ILE A 86 -6.00 5.31 -0.65
N ILE A 87 -4.86 5.87 -1.04
CA ILE A 87 -3.94 5.23 -1.99
C ILE A 87 -2.86 4.51 -1.19
N LEU A 88 -2.80 3.19 -1.36
CA LEU A 88 -1.98 2.28 -0.58
C LEU A 88 -0.98 1.56 -1.47
N TYR A 89 0.19 1.23 -0.93
CA TYR A 89 1.18 0.36 -1.53
C TYR A 89 1.56 -0.76 -0.56
N GLY A 90 1.65 -2.00 -1.04
CA GLY A 90 1.96 -3.18 -0.22
C GLY A 90 1.79 -4.47 -1.00
N LYS A 91 1.91 -5.63 -0.33
CA LYS A 91 1.62 -6.91 -1.00
C LYS A 91 0.13 -7.03 -1.29
N VAL A 92 -0.22 -7.60 -2.44
CA VAL A 92 -1.62 -7.75 -2.89
C VAL A 92 -2.50 -8.41 -1.83
N GLN A 93 -2.01 -9.43 -1.15
CA GLN A 93 -2.77 -10.14 -0.11
C GLN A 93 -3.06 -9.26 1.12
N GLN A 94 -2.10 -8.40 1.50
CA GLN A 94 -2.25 -7.48 2.63
C GLN A 94 -3.24 -6.37 2.31
N LEU A 95 -3.14 -5.81 1.09
CA LEU A 95 -4.06 -4.78 0.62
C LEU A 95 -5.50 -5.31 0.52
N ALA A 96 -5.69 -6.52 -0.01
CA ALA A 96 -7.00 -7.14 -0.15
C ALA A 96 -7.66 -7.45 1.20
N GLU A 97 -6.89 -7.90 2.20
CA GLU A 97 -7.43 -8.12 3.53
C GLU A 97 -7.78 -6.81 4.23
N LEU A 98 -6.94 -5.77 4.14
CA LEU A 98 -7.25 -4.47 4.72
C LEU A 98 -8.52 -3.86 4.12
N ASP A 99 -8.74 -4.02 2.81
CA ASP A 99 -9.96 -3.56 2.12
C ASP A 99 -11.23 -4.24 2.66
N GLY A 100 -11.14 -5.53 3.01
CA GLY A 100 -12.23 -6.28 3.63
C GLY A 100 -12.36 -6.08 5.15
N ARG A 101 -11.43 -5.38 5.80
CA ARG A 101 -11.35 -5.32 7.26
C ARG A 101 -12.41 -4.39 7.84
N GLN A 102 -13.26 -4.96 8.69
CA GLN A 102 -14.31 -4.22 9.38
C GLN A 102 -13.85 -3.74 10.77
N ALA A 103 -14.43 -2.62 11.22
CA ALA A 103 -14.22 -2.11 12.56
C ALA A 103 -14.73 -3.09 13.65
N GLY A 104 -14.11 -3.04 14.83
CA GLY A 104 -14.45 -3.89 15.97
C GLY A 104 -13.34 -4.90 16.30
N GLU A 105 -13.60 -5.74 17.31
CA GLU A 105 -12.61 -6.67 17.88
C GLU A 105 -12.00 -7.60 16.82
N THR A 106 -12.79 -8.10 15.88
CA THR A 106 -12.30 -8.96 14.79
C THR A 106 -11.25 -8.25 13.93
N GLY A 107 -11.46 -6.96 13.61
CA GLY A 107 -10.50 -6.18 12.84
C GLY A 107 -9.25 -5.85 13.65
N ASP A 108 -9.38 -5.57 14.95
CA ASP A 108 -8.24 -5.30 15.82
C ASP A 108 -7.38 -6.57 16.02
N LEU A 109 -8.01 -7.75 16.11
CA LEU A 109 -7.31 -9.04 16.11
C LEU A 109 -6.60 -9.32 14.79
N ALA A 110 -7.25 -9.05 13.65
CA ALA A 110 -6.64 -9.20 12.33
C ALA A 110 -5.39 -8.32 12.18
N HIS A 111 -5.44 -7.07 12.68
CA HIS A 111 -4.28 -6.18 12.75
C HIS A 111 -3.13 -6.80 13.56
N GLN A 112 -3.40 -7.26 14.80
CA GLN A 112 -2.38 -7.86 15.65
C GLN A 112 -1.72 -9.09 15.02
N GLN A 113 -2.53 -9.98 14.44
CA GLN A 113 -2.03 -11.16 13.74
C GLN A 113 -1.08 -10.80 12.59
N ARG A 114 -1.36 -9.71 11.86
CA ARG A 114 -0.53 -9.25 10.76
C ARG A 114 0.77 -8.64 11.21
N VAL A 115 0.74 -7.81 12.25
CA VAL A 115 1.95 -7.26 12.86
C VAL A 115 2.88 -8.39 13.32
N ASP A 116 2.32 -9.43 13.94
CA ASP A 116 3.10 -10.60 14.37
C ASP A 116 3.70 -11.38 13.19
N GLU A 117 2.91 -11.60 12.12
CA GLU A 117 3.35 -12.33 10.92
C GLU A 117 4.48 -11.60 10.20
N VAL A 118 4.35 -10.28 10.01
CA VAL A 118 5.37 -9.43 9.38
C VAL A 118 6.64 -9.42 10.23
N SER A 119 6.51 -9.24 11.55
CA SER A 119 7.65 -9.23 12.48
C SER A 119 8.44 -10.54 12.43
N ARG A 120 7.76 -11.70 12.40
CA ARG A 120 8.42 -13.01 12.26
C ARG A 120 9.12 -13.16 10.92
N SER A 121 8.46 -12.78 9.82
CA SER A 121 9.06 -12.85 8.49
C SER A 121 10.33 -12.01 8.35
N SER A 122 10.37 -10.83 9.00
CA SER A 122 11.56 -9.97 9.02
C SER A 122 12.70 -10.60 9.82
N MET A 123 12.41 -11.18 10.99
CA MET A 123 13.41 -11.87 11.81
C MET A 123 14.05 -13.07 11.09
N ASP A 124 13.26 -13.84 10.35
CA ASP A 124 13.74 -15.00 9.59
C ASP A 124 14.64 -14.61 8.41
N SER A 125 14.40 -13.45 7.80
CA SER A 125 15.17 -12.96 6.66
C SER A 125 16.45 -12.20 7.06
N GLU A 126 16.48 -11.57 8.24
CA GLU A 126 17.71 -11.00 8.82
C GLU A 126 18.70 -12.06 9.32
N GLN A 127 18.22 -13.26 9.67
CA GLN A 127 19.04 -14.36 10.16
C GLN A 127 19.66 -15.23 9.05
N ASP A 128 19.36 -15.01 7.76
CA ASP A 128 20.02 -15.72 6.65
C ASP A 128 21.42 -15.13 6.38
N PRO A 129 22.52 -15.83 6.74
CA PRO A 129 23.88 -15.33 6.57
C PRO A 129 24.29 -15.16 5.10
N ARG A 130 23.48 -15.67 4.15
CA ARG A 130 23.75 -15.59 2.70
C ARG A 130 23.41 -14.23 2.11
N ALA A 131 22.49 -13.46 2.71
CA ALA A 131 22.14 -12.11 2.24
C ALA A 131 23.27 -11.10 2.52
N ALA A 132 23.84 -11.12 3.73
CA ALA A 132 24.93 -10.23 4.16
C ALA A 132 26.25 -10.41 3.36
N ARG A 133 26.42 -11.55 2.65
CA ARG A 133 27.61 -11.83 1.84
C ARG A 133 27.54 -11.24 0.43
N ARG A 134 26.35 -10.89 -0.08
CA ARG A 134 26.18 -10.34 -1.44
C ARG A 134 26.45 -8.83 -1.52
N GLU A 135 26.30 -8.11 -0.42
CA GLU A 135 26.54 -6.65 -0.36
C GLU A 135 28.02 -6.27 -0.19
N ARG A 136 28.89 -7.22 0.18
CA ARG A 136 30.33 -6.95 0.41
C ARG A 136 31.22 -7.19 -0.81
N THR A 137 30.64 -7.55 -1.96
CA THR A 137 31.38 -7.86 -3.20
C THR A 137 30.98 -6.99 -4.39
N ALA A 138 30.30 -5.86 -4.15
CA ALA A 138 30.01 -4.85 -5.17
C ALA A 138 30.88 -3.60 -4.97
#